data_AF-A0A1B3NCJ8-F1
#
_entry.id   AF-A0A1B3NCJ8-F1
#
_cell.length_a   1.000
_cell.length_b   1.000
_cell.length_c   1.000
_cell.angle_alpha   90.00
_cell.angle_beta   90.00
_cell.angle_gamma   90.00
#
_symmetry.space_group_name_H-M   'P 1'
#
loop_
_entity.id
_entity.type
_entity.pdbx_description
1 polymer ?
#
loop_
_entity_poly.entity_id
_entity_poly.type
_entity_poly.pdbx_seq_one_letter_code
_entity_poly.pdbx_strand_id
1 'polypeptide(L)'
;MSARVEIGDPCQAPDCGFELHEVTGADLVEAFALFQPTFRSPSLPARVLGGSAPSPRNTYLICPRCDRYALGAELVTPYPIRSASGAKTDVSLLASRLDQAER
;
A
#
# COMPACT_ATOMS: atom_id res chain seq x y z
N MET A 1 11.17 1.09 23.47
CA MET A 1 10.18 2.03 22.89
C MET A 1 10.04 1.64 21.43
N SER A 2 8.91 1.06 21.01
CA SER A 2 8.70 0.76 19.59
C SER A 2 8.43 2.08 18.86
N ALA A 3 9.30 2.44 17.94
CA ALA A 3 9.10 3.63 17.09
C ALA A 3 7.77 3.49 16.33
N ARG A 4 7.02 4.58 16.25
CA ARG A 4 5.78 4.63 15.45
C ARG A 4 6.20 4.67 13.97
N VAL A 5 5.64 3.78 13.16
CA VAL A 5 5.89 3.74 11.71
C VAL A 5 5.12 4.90 11.05
N GLU A 6 5.79 5.64 10.17
CA GLU A 6 5.30 6.82 9.47
C GLU A 6 5.41 6.69 7.93
N ILE A 7 4.85 7.65 7.21
CA ILE A 7 5.02 7.75 5.75
C ILE A 7 6.49 8.03 5.42
N GLY A 8 7.03 7.35 4.40
CA GLY A 8 8.43 7.43 4.02
C GLY A 8 9.35 6.47 4.78
N ASP A 9 8.90 5.90 5.90
CA ASP A 9 9.66 4.86 6.58
C ASP A 9 9.83 3.62 5.68
N PRO A 10 10.92 2.86 5.83
CA PRO A 10 11.08 1.61 5.11
C PRO A 10 10.01 0.59 5.54
N CYS A 11 9.49 -0.14 4.56
CA CYS A 11 8.57 -1.24 4.77
C CYS A 11 9.16 -2.28 5.71
N GLN A 12 8.38 -2.68 6.70
CA GLN A 12 8.79 -3.60 7.75
C GLN A 12 8.76 -5.08 7.31
N ALA A 13 8.32 -5.36 6.08
CA ALA A 13 8.39 -6.70 5.52
C ALA A 13 9.87 -7.10 5.30
N PRO A 14 10.26 -8.35 5.62
CA PRO A 14 11.62 -8.84 5.38
C PRO A 14 12.06 -8.58 3.93
N ASP A 15 13.29 -8.10 3.76
CA ASP A 15 13.95 -7.88 2.46
C ASP A 15 13.24 -6.92 1.49
N CYS A 16 12.26 -6.14 1.94
CA CYS A 16 11.58 -5.16 1.10
C CYS A 16 12.34 -3.82 1.05
N GLY A 17 12.51 -3.19 2.23
CA GLY A 17 13.19 -1.89 2.39
C GLY A 17 12.55 -0.69 1.67
N PHE A 18 11.47 -0.89 0.91
CA PHE A 18 10.83 0.15 0.11
C PHE A 18 10.04 1.13 0.97
N GLU A 19 10.03 2.41 0.59
CA GLU A 19 9.33 3.45 1.35
C GLU A 19 7.83 3.18 1.48
N LEU A 20 7.27 3.50 2.64
CA LEU A 20 5.84 3.46 2.88
C LEU A 20 5.16 4.72 2.33
N HIS A 21 4.02 4.50 1.70
CA HIS A 21 3.17 5.54 1.16
C HIS A 21 1.84 5.59 1.90
N GLU A 22 1.10 6.67 1.75
CA GLU A 22 -0.27 6.76 2.22
C GLU A 22 -1.27 6.42 1.12
N VAL A 23 -2.30 5.66 1.48
CA VAL A 23 -3.48 5.42 0.66
C VAL A 23 -4.73 5.82 1.46
N THR A 24 -5.75 6.33 0.77
CA THR A 24 -6.99 6.68 1.46
C THR A 24 -7.76 5.43 1.83
N GLY A 25 -8.52 5.51 2.92
CA GLY A 25 -9.42 4.43 3.31
C GLY A 25 -10.51 4.18 2.27
N ALA A 26 -10.93 5.19 1.52
CA ALA A 26 -11.94 5.03 0.46
C ALA A 26 -11.40 4.14 -0.66
N ASP A 27 -10.20 4.44 -1.16
CA ASP A 27 -9.52 3.63 -2.17
C ASP A 27 -9.31 2.18 -1.68
N LEU A 28 -8.91 2.01 -0.42
CA LEU A 28 -8.75 0.69 0.16
C LEU A 28 -10.06 -0.08 0.35
N VAL A 29 -11.19 0.59 0.60
CA VAL A 29 -12.50 -0.08 0.65
C VAL A 29 -12.88 -0.62 -0.72
N GLU A 30 -12.65 0.17 -1.77
CA GLU A 30 -12.87 -0.27 -3.15
C GLU A 30 -11.96 -1.44 -3.52
N ALA A 31 -10.66 -1.33 -3.24
CA ALA A 31 -9.70 -2.39 -3.45
C ALA A 31 -10.07 -3.66 -2.68
N PHE A 32 -10.46 -3.52 -1.42
CA PHE A 32 -10.89 -4.62 -0.58
C PHE A 32 -12.08 -5.34 -1.21
N ALA A 33 -13.08 -4.60 -1.70
CA ALA A 33 -14.27 -5.17 -2.35
C ALA A 33 -13.95 -5.87 -3.68
N LEU A 34 -13.03 -5.34 -4.49
CA LEU A 34 -12.65 -5.92 -5.79
C LEU A 34 -11.80 -7.17 -5.66
N PHE A 35 -10.86 -7.20 -4.70
CA PHE A 35 -9.86 -8.25 -4.59
C PHE A 35 -10.20 -9.29 -3.50
N GLN A 36 -11.40 -9.29 -2.92
CA GLN A 36 -11.83 -10.42 -2.08
C GLN A 36 -11.96 -11.70 -2.91
N PRO A 37 -11.61 -12.88 -2.35
CA PRO A 37 -11.07 -13.14 -1.01
C PRO A 37 -9.53 -13.09 -0.94
N THR A 38 -8.85 -12.69 -2.02
CA THR A 38 -7.39 -12.76 -2.16
C THR A 38 -6.65 -11.52 -1.66
N PHE A 39 -7.37 -10.50 -1.17
CA PHE A 39 -6.80 -9.28 -0.63
C PHE A 39 -5.80 -9.59 0.50
N ARG A 40 -4.52 -9.31 0.25
CA ARG A 40 -3.44 -9.46 1.21
C ARG A 40 -2.56 -8.24 1.15
N SER A 41 -2.13 -7.81 2.33
CA SER A 41 -1.17 -6.72 2.47
C SER A 41 -0.31 -6.92 3.71
N PRO A 42 1.01 -7.12 3.59
CA PRO A 42 1.88 -7.23 4.76
C PRO A 42 2.13 -5.89 5.47
N SER A 43 1.87 -4.74 4.83
CA SER A 43 2.05 -3.43 5.47
C SER A 43 0.81 -2.94 6.19
N LEU A 44 -0.39 -3.39 5.80
CA LEU A 44 -1.63 -2.96 6.44
C LEU A 44 -1.77 -3.61 7.82
N PRO A 45 -2.33 -2.90 8.81
CA PRO A 45 -2.56 -3.46 10.14
C PRO A 45 -3.43 -4.72 10.06
N ALA A 46 -3.08 -5.77 10.82
CA ALA A 46 -3.81 -7.05 10.83
C ALA A 46 -5.32 -6.92 11.06
N ARG A 47 -5.78 -5.88 11.76
CA ARG A 47 -7.21 -5.56 11.96
C ARG A 47 -7.97 -5.24 10.65
N VAL A 48 -7.28 -4.71 9.63
CA VAL A 48 -7.84 -4.45 8.29
C VAL A 48 -7.92 -5.75 7.47
N LEU A 49 -7.11 -6.74 7.82
CA LEU A 49 -6.99 -8.02 7.11
C LEU A 49 -7.82 -9.14 7.76
N GLY A 50 -8.24 -8.98 9.02
CA GLY A 50 -9.04 -9.94 9.79
C GLY A 50 -10.53 -9.98 9.42
N GLY A 51 -10.90 -9.62 8.18
CA GLY A 51 -12.28 -9.69 7.68
C GLY A 51 -13.14 -8.44 7.92
N SER A 52 -12.57 -7.38 8.50
CA SER A 52 -13.25 -6.09 8.62
C SER A 52 -12.76 -5.14 7.54
N ALA A 53 -13.68 -4.63 6.72
CA ALA A 53 -13.36 -3.64 5.70
C ALA A 53 -12.67 -2.41 6.33
N PRO A 54 -11.68 -1.80 5.65
CA PRO A 54 -11.07 -0.56 6.11
C PRO A 54 -12.11 0.53 6.29
N SER A 55 -11.89 1.44 7.23
CA SER A 55 -12.73 2.64 7.36
C SER A 55 -12.39 3.64 6.26
N PRO A 56 -13.38 4.18 5.50
CA PRO A 56 -13.15 5.15 4.43
C PRO A 56 -12.68 6.52 4.93
N ARG A 57 -12.80 6.79 6.25
CA ARG A 57 -12.40 8.07 6.86
C ARG A 57 -10.94 8.14 7.29
N ASN A 58 -10.23 7.02 7.25
CA ASN A 58 -8.84 6.94 7.69
C ASN A 58 -7.88 6.99 6.51
N THR A 59 -6.61 7.26 6.79
CA THR A 59 -5.49 6.94 5.90
C THR A 59 -4.73 5.73 6.44
N TYR A 60 -4.07 5.02 5.54
CA TYR A 60 -3.30 3.84 5.88
C TYR A 60 -1.94 3.89 5.21
N LEU A 61 -0.94 3.32 5.89
CA LEU A 61 0.39 3.12 5.33
C LEU A 61 0.41 1.86 4.49
N ILE A 62 0.94 1.98 3.27
CA ILE A 62 0.99 0.90 2.30
C ILE A 62 2.36 0.84 1.62
N CYS A 63 2.87 -0.37 1.39
CA CYS A 63 4.09 -0.58 0.65
C CYS A 63 3.76 -0.87 -0.82
N PRO A 64 4.07 0.03 -1.77
CA PRO A 64 3.76 -0.20 -3.17
C PRO A 64 4.48 -1.40 -3.78
N ARG A 65 5.51 -1.94 -3.13
CA ARG A 65 6.18 -3.19 -3.55
C ARG A 65 5.44 -4.43 -3.07
N CYS A 66 5.15 -4.52 -1.79
CA CYS A 66 4.53 -5.71 -1.21
C CYS A 66 3.02 -5.78 -1.50
N ASP A 67 2.38 -4.64 -1.72
CA ASP A 67 0.94 -4.50 -1.84
C ASP A 67 0.49 -4.16 -3.27
N ARG A 68 1.34 -4.42 -4.28
CA ARG A 68 1.06 -4.12 -5.71
C ARG A 68 -0.33 -4.59 -6.14
N TYR A 69 -0.68 -5.82 -5.77
CA TYR A 69 -1.98 -6.40 -6.09
C TYR A 69 -3.13 -5.66 -5.41
N ALA A 70 -3.02 -5.40 -4.10
CA ALA A 70 -4.01 -4.64 -3.33
C ALA A 70 -4.15 -3.18 -3.82
N LEU A 71 -3.11 -2.63 -4.44
CA LEU A 71 -3.12 -1.31 -5.08
C LEU A 71 -3.60 -1.33 -6.54
N GLY A 72 -4.03 -2.49 -7.03
CA GLY A 72 -4.60 -2.61 -8.37
C GLY A 72 -3.56 -2.48 -9.47
N ALA A 73 -2.37 -3.04 -9.30
CA ALA A 73 -1.35 -3.11 -10.37
C ALA A 73 -1.85 -3.79 -11.66
N GLU A 74 -2.92 -4.58 -11.59
CA GLU A 74 -3.58 -5.23 -12.74
C GLU A 74 -4.72 -4.38 -13.34
N LEU A 75 -5.10 -3.28 -12.69
CA LEU A 75 -6.16 -2.39 -13.17
C LEU A 75 -5.64 -1.44 -14.25
N VAL A 76 -6.53 -1.01 -15.14
CA VAL A 76 -6.23 0.06 -16.11
C VAL A 76 -5.83 1.35 -15.40
N THR A 77 -6.48 1.63 -14.26
CA THR A 77 -6.19 2.77 -13.40
C THR A 77 -5.96 2.26 -11.98
N PRO A 78 -4.71 2.13 -11.52
CA PRO A 78 -4.41 1.72 -10.16
C PRO A 78 -4.81 2.77 -9.12
N TYR A 79 -4.87 2.36 -7.85
CA TYR A 79 -5.24 3.26 -6.77
C TYR A 79 -4.13 4.28 -6.47
N PRO A 80 -4.48 5.56 -6.27
CA PRO A 80 -3.51 6.60 -5.99
C PRO A 80 -2.94 6.42 -4.58
N ILE A 81 -1.64 6.67 -4.47
CA ILE A 81 -0.90 6.72 -3.22
C ILE A 81 -0.11 8.02 -3.11
N ARG A 82 0.21 8.42 -1.89
CA ARG A 82 0.93 9.66 -1.59
C ARG A 82 2.29 9.34 -0.98
N SER A 83 3.35 9.98 -1.46
CA SER A 83 4.71 9.90 -0.88
C SER A 83 4.87 10.85 0.30
N ALA A 84 5.96 10.71 1.06
CA ALA A 84 6.33 11.61 2.16
C ALA A 84 6.45 13.08 1.73
N SER A 85 6.81 13.35 0.47
CA SER A 85 6.84 14.70 -0.12
C SER A 85 5.45 15.26 -0.46
N GLY A 86 4.38 14.50 -0.26
CA GLY A 86 3.01 14.88 -0.61
C GLY A 86 2.64 14.66 -2.08
N ALA A 87 3.56 14.16 -2.90
CA ALA A 87 3.29 13.87 -4.31
C ALA A 87 2.33 12.67 -4.44
N LYS A 88 1.34 12.80 -5.33
CA LYS A 88 0.47 11.70 -5.73
C LYS A 88 1.16 10.88 -6.82
N THR A 89 1.15 9.56 -6.65
CA THR A 89 1.67 8.58 -7.60
C THR A 89 0.77 7.33 -7.55
N ASP A 90 1.08 6.32 -8.33
CA ASP A 90 0.49 4.99 -8.26
C ASP A 90 1.56 3.91 -8.43
N VAL A 91 1.16 2.64 -8.35
CA VAL A 91 2.06 1.49 -8.50
C VAL A 91 2.63 1.32 -9.91
N SER A 92 1.96 1.84 -10.94
CA SER A 92 2.46 1.78 -12.32
C SER A 92 3.59 2.77 -12.54
N LEU A 93 3.47 3.98 -11.99
CA LEU A 93 4.53 5.00 -12.03
C LEU A 93 5.76 4.61 -11.18
N LEU A 94 5.56 3.79 -10.15
CA LEU A 94 6.66 3.26 -9.33
C LEU A 94 7.28 1.98 -9.90
N ALA A 95 6.67 1.33 -10.89
CA ALA A 95 7.14 0.05 -11.46
C ALA A 95 8.62 0.10 -11.87
N SER A 96 9.06 1.17 -12.53
CA SER A 96 10.46 1.31 -12.95
C SER A 96 11.45 1.37 -11.79
N ARG A 97 11.04 1.87 -10.62
CA ARG A 97 11.85 1.90 -9.40
C ARG A 97 11.79 0.57 -8.65
N LEU A 98 10.64 -0.09 -8.70
CA LEU A 98 10.46 -1.43 -8.15
C LEU A 98 11.35 -2.45 -8.87
N ASP A 99 11.42 -2.40 -10.19
CA ASP A 99 12.22 -3.32 -11.02
C ASP A 99 13.74 -3.10 -10.86
N GLN A 100 14.17 -1.89 -10.46
CA GLN A 100 15.58 -1.58 -10.18
C GLN A 100 16.05 -2.09 -8.82
N ALA A 101 15.14 -2.29 -7.86
CA ALA A 101 15.45 -2.86 -6.54
C ALA A 101 15.50 -4.40 -6.53
N GLU A 102 15.27 -5.04 -7.68
CA GLU A 102 15.31 -6.49 -7.90
C GLU A 102 16.59 -6.97 -8.62
N ARG A 103 17.53 -6.05 -8.90
CA ARG A 103 18.86 -6.34 -9.47
C ARG A 103 19.96 -6.06 -8.46
#